data_AF-A0A842FMR4-F1
#
_entry.id   AF-A0A842FMR4-F1
#
_cell.length_a   1.000
_cell.length_b   1.000
_cell.length_c   1.000
_cell.angle_alpha   90.00
_cell.angle_beta   90.00
_cell.angle_gamma   90.00
#
_symmetry.space_group_name_H-M   'P 1'
#
loop_
_entity.id
_entity.type
_entity.pdbx_description
1 polymer ?
#
loop_
_entity_poly.entity_id
_entity_poly.type
_entity_poly.pdbx_seq_one_letter_code
_entity_poly.pdbx_strand_id
1 'polypeptide(L)'
;MYEFDRLTQSICHQENRASECQIEIRNLRMKLDQLYMAQDKQRKAHDKFLEFQYRRKRQYQNMYDITGQMRFARSQATSVLDILHSNQALRTEHLLEGALQKIGLEIVRTEQEIARNQALIGDCDQLINQLYQQRTQVLTK
;
A
#
# COMPACT_ATOMS: atom_id res chain seq x y z
N MET A 1 48.49 -9.43 -16.02
CA MET A 1 48.01 -9.49 -14.61
C MET A 1 47.09 -8.32 -14.26
N TYR A 2 47.49 -7.06 -14.40
CA TYR A 2 46.69 -5.88 -13.99
C TYR A 2 45.24 -5.83 -14.55
N GLU A 3 45.03 -6.20 -15.82
CA GLU A 3 43.70 -6.22 -16.44
C GLU A 3 42.79 -7.31 -15.88
N PHE A 4 43.34 -8.48 -15.56
CA PHE A 4 42.60 -9.59 -14.94
C PHE A 4 42.11 -9.21 -13.53
N ASP A 5 42.99 -8.58 -12.74
CA ASP A 5 42.65 -8.16 -11.38
C ASP A 5 41.57 -7.06 -11.40
N ARG A 6 41.66 -6.10 -12.34
CA ARG A 6 40.64 -5.06 -12.53
C ARG A 6 39.28 -5.64 -12.91
N LEU A 7 39.23 -6.63 -13.81
CA LEU A 7 37.99 -7.30 -14.19
C LEU A 7 37.39 -8.07 -13.00
N THR A 8 38.23 -8.72 -12.19
CA THR A 8 37.79 -9.43 -10.98
C THR A 8 37.19 -8.47 -9.95
N GLN A 9 37.82 -7.32 -9.71
CA GLN A 9 37.26 -6.27 -8.85
C GLN A 9 35.93 -5.73 -9.38
N SER A 10 35.82 -5.54 -10.70
CA SER A 10 34.60 -5.05 -11.33
C SER A 10 33.43 -6.04 -11.19
N ILE A 11 33.69 -7.34 -11.36
CA ILE A 11 32.70 -8.40 -11.13
C ILE A 11 32.23 -8.37 -9.68
N CYS A 12 33.15 -8.38 -8.72
CA CYS A 12 32.81 -8.34 -7.29
C CYS A 12 31.98 -7.10 -6.93
N HIS A 13 32.28 -5.95 -7.53
CA HIS A 13 31.49 -4.74 -7.33
C HIS A 13 30.04 -4.90 -7.83
N GLN A 14 29.82 -5.49 -9.00
CA GLN A 14 28.46 -5.73 -9.51
C GLN A 14 27.72 -6.80 -8.70
N GLU A 15 28.42 -7.85 -8.24
CA GLU A 15 27.85 -8.87 -7.35
C GLU A 15 27.36 -8.24 -6.03
N ASN A 16 28.15 -7.33 -5.45
CA ASN A 16 27.76 -6.59 -4.26
C ASN A 16 26.53 -5.71 -4.51
N ARG A 17 26.48 -4.98 -5.63
CA ARG A 17 25.31 -4.16 -6.00
C ARG A 17 24.05 -5.01 -6.20
N ALA A 18 24.17 -6.17 -6.84
CA ALA A 18 23.06 -7.10 -6.99
C ALA A 18 22.55 -7.61 -5.63
N SER A 19 23.47 -7.95 -4.73
CA SER A 19 23.15 -8.35 -3.35
C SER A 19 22.42 -7.26 -2.57
N GLU A 20 22.88 -6.01 -2.65
CA GLU A 20 22.22 -4.85 -2.03
C GLU A 20 20.79 -4.68 -2.56
N CYS A 21 20.59 -4.77 -3.88
CA CYS A 21 19.26 -4.70 -4.49
C CYS A 21 18.36 -5.85 -4.02
N GLN A 22 18.88 -7.07 -3.86
CA GLN A 22 18.13 -8.22 -3.34
C GLN A 22 17.67 -8.00 -1.89
N ILE A 23 18.55 -7.44 -1.04
CA ILE A 23 18.21 -7.07 0.34
C ILE A 23 17.11 -6.01 0.35
N GLU A 24 17.21 -5.00 -0.51
CA GLU A 24 16.21 -3.95 -0.61
C GLU A 24 14.85 -4.51 -1.07
N ILE A 25 14.82 -5.39 -2.09
CA ILE A 25 13.60 -6.08 -2.52
C ILE A 25 12.97 -6.87 -1.36
N ARG A 26 13.77 -7.57 -0.55
CA ARG A 26 13.26 -8.30 0.62
C ARG A 26 12.59 -7.34 1.62
N ASN A 27 13.21 -6.20 1.90
CA ASN A 27 12.65 -5.18 2.79
C ASN A 27 11.36 -4.57 2.23
N LEU A 28 11.32 -4.28 0.92
CA LEU A 28 10.13 -3.76 0.24
C LEU A 28 8.99 -4.77 0.24
N ARG A 29 9.27 -6.08 0.09
CA ARG A 29 8.26 -7.13 0.21
C ARG A 29 7.67 -7.22 1.62
N MET A 30 8.51 -7.12 2.66
CA MET A 30 8.01 -7.04 4.03
C MET A 30 7.13 -5.80 4.25
N LYS A 31 7.51 -4.64 3.68
CA LYS A 31 6.69 -3.43 3.69
C LYS A 31 5.36 -3.65 2.97
N LEU A 32 5.34 -4.34 1.82
CA LEU A 32 4.11 -4.68 1.11
C LEU A 32 3.17 -5.53 1.96
N ASP A 33 3.68 -6.57 2.61
CA ASP A 33 2.86 -7.42 3.50
C ASP A 33 2.20 -6.58 4.61
N GLN A 34 2.96 -5.66 5.21
CA GLN A 34 2.43 -4.73 6.22
C GLN A 34 1.36 -3.79 5.65
N LEU A 35 1.55 -3.27 4.43
CA LEU A 35 0.57 -2.42 3.76
C LEU A 35 -0.71 -3.19 3.43
N TYR A 36 -0.62 -4.43 2.96
CA TYR A 36 -1.78 -5.29 2.72
C TYR A 36 -2.54 -5.60 4.02
N MET A 37 -1.84 -5.88 5.12
CA MET A 37 -2.46 -6.03 6.44
C MET A 37 -3.15 -4.73 6.91
N ALA A 38 -2.52 -3.58 6.68
CA ALA A 38 -3.11 -2.28 7.01
C ALA A 38 -4.36 -2.00 6.16
N GLN A 39 -4.32 -2.32 4.87
CA GLN A 39 -5.46 -2.18 3.96
C GLN A 39 -6.65 -3.04 4.40
N ASP A 40 -6.42 -4.31 4.75
CA ASP A 40 -7.47 -5.21 5.24
C ASP A 40 -8.08 -4.69 6.55
N LYS A 41 -7.25 -4.26 7.50
CA LYS A 41 -7.73 -3.65 8.76
C LYS A 41 -8.59 -2.40 8.47
N GLN A 42 -8.15 -1.55 7.54
CA GLN A 42 -8.86 -0.34 7.18
C GLN A 42 -10.19 -0.66 6.48
N ARG A 43 -10.25 -1.67 5.61
CA ARG A 43 -11.50 -2.13 4.98
C ARG A 43 -12.48 -2.63 6.03
N LYS A 44 -12.03 -3.46 6.97
CA LYS A 44 -12.87 -3.94 8.09
C LYS A 44 -13.39 -2.80 8.96
N ALA A 45 -12.59 -1.76 9.20
CA ALA A 45 -13.03 -0.57 9.93
C ALA A 45 -14.09 0.21 9.14
N HIS A 46 -13.89 0.37 7.83
CA HIS A 46 -14.85 1.00 6.92
C HIS A 46 -16.17 0.24 6.87
N ASP A 47 -16.15 -1.08 6.69
CA ASP A 47 -17.34 -1.92 6.62
C ASP A 47 -18.15 -1.87 7.92
N LYS A 48 -17.46 -1.94 9.07
CA LYS A 48 -18.10 -1.78 10.39
C LYS A 48 -18.74 -0.41 10.57
N PHE A 49 -18.08 0.64 10.07
CA PHE A 49 -18.62 1.99 10.10
C PHE A 49 -19.90 2.07 9.25
N LEU A 50 -19.88 1.56 8.02
CA LEU A 50 -21.05 1.52 7.16
C LEU A 50 -22.20 0.72 7.79
N GLU A 51 -21.91 -0.47 8.34
CA GLU A 51 -22.90 -1.29 9.03
C GLU A 51 -23.54 -0.54 10.20
N PHE A 52 -22.73 0.18 10.99
CA PHE A 52 -23.22 1.03 12.06
C PHE A 52 -24.16 2.14 11.54
N GLN A 53 -23.78 2.83 10.46
CA GLN A 53 -24.64 3.85 9.84
C GLN A 53 -25.95 3.26 9.32
N TYR A 54 -25.93 2.08 8.70
CA TYR A 54 -27.13 1.38 8.23
C TYR A 54 -28.06 0.98 9.36
N ARG A 55 -27.53 0.37 10.44
CA ARG A 55 -28.32 0.00 11.62
C ARG A 55 -28.95 1.23 12.27
N ARG A 56 -28.17 2.30 12.40
CA ARG A 56 -28.64 3.59 12.92
C ARG A 56 -29.78 4.12 12.06
N LYS A 57 -29.63 4.20 10.74
CA LYS A 57 -30.69 4.67 9.82
C LYS A 57 -31.99 3.89 9.99
N ARG A 58 -31.92 2.56 10.13
CA ARG A 58 -33.11 1.73 10.42
C ARG A 58 -33.76 2.05 11.76
N GLN A 59 -32.97 2.27 12.82
CA GLN A 59 -33.50 2.64 14.13
C GLN A 59 -34.22 4.00 14.09
N TYR A 60 -33.65 4.99 13.40
CA TYR A 60 -34.32 6.28 13.19
C TYR A 60 -35.62 6.13 12.40
N GLN A 61 -35.64 5.33 11.33
CA GLN A 61 -36.86 5.04 10.57
C GLN A 61 -37.95 4.45 11.47
N ASN A 62 -37.62 3.42 12.25
CA ASN A 62 -38.56 2.79 13.18
C ASN A 62 -39.07 3.78 14.24
N MET A 63 -38.21 4.68 14.74
CA MET A 63 -38.60 5.72 15.69
C MET A 63 -39.50 6.77 15.05
N TYR A 64 -39.25 7.16 13.80
CA TYR A 64 -40.12 8.05 13.03
C TYR A 64 -41.49 7.42 12.77
N ASP A 65 -41.56 6.11 12.50
CA ASP A 65 -42.83 5.41 12.31
C ASP A 65 -43.64 5.37 13.62
N ILE A 66 -42.99 5.11 14.76
CA ILE A 66 -43.61 5.15 16.10
C ILE A 66 -44.05 6.58 16.49
N THR A 67 -43.19 7.58 16.26
CA THR A 67 -43.51 8.99 16.61
C THR A 67 -44.49 9.64 15.63
N GLY A 68 -44.56 9.16 14.39
CA GLY A 68 -45.58 9.51 13.41
C GLY A 68 -46.97 9.01 13.80
N GLN A 69 -47.05 7.93 14.60
CA GLN A 69 -48.28 7.50 15.28
C GLN A 69 -48.58 8.29 16.57
N MET A 70 -47.59 8.95 17.18
CA MET A 70 -47.71 9.72 18.44
C MET A 70 -47.61 11.25 18.27
N ARG A 71 -47.92 11.81 17.09
CA ARG A 71 -47.74 13.24 16.74
C ARG A 71 -48.08 14.20 17.91
N PHE A 72 -47.06 14.85 18.50
CA PHE A 72 -46.97 16.32 18.61
C PHE A 72 -45.75 16.91 19.36
N ALA A 73 -44.83 16.17 19.97
CA ALA A 73 -43.95 16.80 20.97
C ALA A 73 -42.50 17.23 20.58
N ARG A 74 -41.88 16.78 19.47
CA ARG A 74 -40.41 16.97 19.29
C ARG A 74 -39.87 17.16 17.85
N SER A 75 -40.62 17.74 16.93
CA SER A 75 -40.25 17.77 15.50
C SER A 75 -38.99 18.57 15.12
N GLN A 76 -38.50 19.51 15.94
CA GLN A 76 -37.40 20.39 15.56
C GLN A 76 -36.01 20.00 16.09
N ALA A 77 -35.92 19.33 17.24
CA ALA A 77 -34.61 18.96 17.83
C ALA A 77 -33.97 17.75 17.14
N THR A 78 -34.78 16.79 16.68
CA THR A 78 -34.30 15.59 15.96
C THR A 78 -33.78 15.92 14.56
N SER A 79 -34.42 16.85 13.84
CA SER A 79 -33.99 17.29 12.50
C SER A 79 -32.59 17.90 12.49
N VAL A 80 -32.25 18.74 13.46
CA VAL A 80 -30.93 19.39 13.53
C VAL A 80 -29.83 18.39 13.92
N LEU A 81 -30.13 17.45 14.82
CA LEU A 81 -29.21 16.35 15.16
C LEU A 81 -28.96 15.42 13.97
N ASP A 82 -30.00 15.08 13.19
CA ASP A 82 -29.85 14.25 11.98
C ASP A 82 -28.97 14.93 10.91
N ILE A 83 -29.07 16.25 10.74
CA ILE A 83 -28.24 17.02 9.79
C ILE A 83 -26.79 17.15 10.26
N LEU A 84 -26.56 17.45 11.55
CA LEU A 84 -25.20 17.53 12.10
C LEU A 84 -24.50 16.17 12.07
N HIS A 85 -25.23 15.10 12.36
CA HIS A 85 -24.68 13.75 12.38
C HIS A 85 -24.50 13.15 10.97
N SER A 86 -25.34 13.49 9.99
CA SER A 86 -25.15 13.04 8.60
C SER A 86 -23.88 13.65 7.98
N ASN A 87 -23.63 14.94 8.22
CA ASN A 87 -22.41 15.61 7.75
C ASN A 87 -21.15 15.05 8.44
N GLN A 88 -21.22 14.71 9.72
CA GLN A 88 -20.10 14.09 10.44
C GLN A 88 -19.85 12.64 9.99
N ALA A 89 -20.91 11.88 9.72
CA ALA A 89 -20.81 10.52 9.20
C ALA A 89 -20.18 10.50 7.80
N LEU A 90 -20.67 11.36 6.88
CA LEU A 90 -20.10 11.51 5.54
C LEU A 90 -18.63 11.91 5.58
N ARG A 91 -18.27 12.85 6.47
CA ARG A 91 -16.85 13.23 6.67
C ARG A 91 -16.01 12.05 7.15
N THR A 92 -16.54 11.24 8.06
CA THR A 92 -15.83 10.05 8.57
C THR A 92 -15.66 9.00 7.48
N GLU A 93 -16.68 8.77 6.67
CA GLU A 93 -16.63 7.87 5.51
C GLU A 93 -15.52 8.30 4.53
N HIS A 94 -15.51 9.57 4.12
CA HIS A 94 -14.47 10.10 3.24
C HIS A 94 -13.05 10.00 3.82
N LEU A 95 -12.89 10.14 5.14
CA LEU A 95 -11.59 9.95 5.78
C LEU A 95 -11.16 8.48 5.72
N LEU A 96 -12.10 7.54 5.92
CA LEU A 96 -11.82 6.11 5.86
C LEU A 96 -11.51 5.66 4.43
N GLU A 97 -12.25 6.14 3.43
CA GLU A 97 -11.98 5.93 2.00
C GLU A 97 -10.66 6.56 1.59
N GLY A 98 -10.39 7.80 2.02
CA GLY A 98 -9.14 8.50 1.73
C GLY A 98 -7.92 7.76 2.30
N ALA A 99 -8.05 7.14 3.48
CA ALA A 99 -7.01 6.29 4.03
C ALA A 99 -6.79 5.02 3.19
N LEU A 100 -7.86 4.38 2.69
CA LEU A 100 -7.74 3.24 1.76
C LEU A 100 -7.03 3.62 0.46
N GLN A 101 -7.36 4.78 -0.11
CA GLN A 101 -6.72 5.29 -1.31
C GLN A 101 -5.22 5.55 -1.08
N LYS A 102 -4.86 6.18 0.04
CA LYS A 102 -3.46 6.42 0.40
C LYS A 102 -2.67 5.11 0.55
N ILE A 103 -3.23 4.11 1.23
CA ILE A 103 -2.61 2.79 1.35
C ILE A 103 -2.44 2.14 -0.03
N GLY A 104 -3.47 2.23 -0.89
CA GLY A 104 -3.41 1.71 -2.25
C GLY A 104 -2.31 2.36 -3.10
N LEU A 105 -2.16 3.68 -3.02
CA LEU A 105 -1.08 4.39 -3.71
C LEU A 105 0.31 3.98 -3.21
N GLU A 106 0.48 3.79 -1.90
CA GLU A 106 1.75 3.35 -1.31
C GLU A 106 2.11 1.91 -1.71
N ILE A 107 1.11 1.03 -1.84
CA ILE A 107 1.28 -0.33 -2.37
C ILE A 107 1.82 -0.27 -3.80
N VAL A 108 1.14 0.47 -4.69
CA VAL A 108 1.54 0.60 -6.10
C VAL A 108 2.96 1.17 -6.22
N ARG A 109 3.30 2.19 -5.40
CA ARG A 109 4.64 2.76 -5.37
C ARG A 109 5.68 1.72 -4.94
N THR A 110 5.39 0.96 -3.89
CA THR A 110 6.31 -0.07 -3.38
C THR A 110 6.50 -1.21 -4.40
N GLU A 111 5.46 -1.60 -5.13
CA GLU A 111 5.55 -2.58 -6.23
C GLU A 111 6.42 -2.07 -7.38
N GLN A 112 6.29 -0.78 -7.73
CA GLN A 112 7.16 -0.16 -8.74
C GLN A 112 8.63 -0.12 -8.30
N GLU A 113 8.91 0.18 -7.03
CA GLU A 113 10.26 0.15 -6.47
C GLU A 113 10.86 -1.27 -6.52
N ILE A 114 10.07 -2.30 -6.20
CA ILE A 114 10.50 -3.71 -6.36
C ILE A 114 10.84 -4.01 -7.82
N ALA A 115 9.97 -3.64 -8.76
CA ALA A 115 10.18 -3.89 -10.18
C ALA A 115 11.46 -3.21 -10.71
N ARG A 116 11.74 -1.98 -10.26
CA ARG A 116 12.98 -1.26 -10.61
C ARG A 116 14.21 -1.99 -10.08
N ASN A 117 14.19 -2.42 -8.82
CA ASN A 117 15.32 -3.14 -8.24
C ASN A 117 15.52 -4.52 -8.88
N GLN A 118 14.44 -5.18 -9.30
CA GLN A 118 14.53 -6.43 -10.08
C GLN A 118 15.18 -6.20 -11.45
N ALA A 119 14.85 -5.11 -12.14
CA ALA A 119 15.50 -4.74 -13.40
C ALA A 119 17.00 -4.46 -13.19
N LEU A 120 17.36 -3.73 -12.14
CA LEU A 120 18.77 -3.44 -11.81
C LEU A 120 19.58 -4.71 -11.54
N ILE A 121 18.99 -5.73 -10.90
CA ILE A 121 19.65 -7.03 -10.74
C ILE A 121 19.90 -7.68 -12.10
N GLY A 122 18.91 -7.66 -12.99
CA GLY A 122 19.08 -8.19 -14.35
C GLY A 122 20.19 -7.49 -15.14
N ASP A 123 20.30 -6.17 -15.02
CA ASP A 123 21.38 -5.40 -15.64
C ASP A 123 22.75 -5.76 -15.03
N CYS A 124 22.82 -5.95 -13.71
CA CYS A 124 24.04 -6.40 -13.04
C CYS A 124 24.46 -7.80 -13.53
N ASP A 125 23.52 -8.75 -13.63
CA ASP A 125 23.79 -10.11 -14.09
C ASP A 125 24.31 -10.12 -15.54
N GLN A 126 23.74 -9.29 -16.42
CA GLN A 126 24.24 -9.13 -17.79
C GLN A 126 25.67 -8.59 -17.81
N LEU A 127 25.96 -7.55 -17.02
CA LEU A 127 27.29 -6.94 -16.96
C LEU A 127 28.32 -7.90 -16.36
N ILE A 128 27.95 -8.64 -15.31
CA ILE A 128 28.78 -9.68 -14.71
C ILE A 128 29.17 -10.72 -15.76
N ASN A 129 28.21 -11.21 -16.54
CA ASN A 129 28.47 -12.18 -17.61
C ASN A 129 29.43 -11.64 -18.68
N GLN A 130 29.28 -10.39 -19.10
CA GLN A 130 30.20 -9.73 -20.04
C GLN A 130 31.61 -9.61 -19.46
N LEU A 131 31.74 -9.21 -18.20
CA LEU A 131 33.03 -9.10 -17.51
C LEU A 131 33.70 -10.47 -17.35
N TYR A 132 32.93 -11.52 -17.04
CA TYR A 132 33.44 -12.90 -16.99
C TYR A 132 33.98 -13.35 -18.36
N GLN A 133 33.29 -13.05 -19.46
CA GLN A 133 33.75 -13.36 -20.82
C GLN A 133 35.06 -12.65 -21.15
N GLN A 134 35.16 -11.35 -20.85
CA GLN A 134 36.39 -10.57 -21.04
C GLN A 134 37.55 -11.14 -20.21
N ARG A 135 37.27 -11.51 -18.94
CA ARG A 135 38.28 -12.08 -18.05
C ARG A 135 38.83 -13.40 -18.57
N THR A 136 37.97 -14.27 -19.10
CA THR A 136 38.38 -15.54 -19.71
C THR A 136 39.23 -15.30 -20.96
N GLN A 137 38.88 -14.31 -21.79
CA GLN A 137 39.68 -13.97 -22.98
C GLN A 137 41.10 -13.52 -22.64
N VAL A 138 41.27 -12.79 -21.53
CA VAL A 138 42.60 -12.36 -21.04
C VAL A 138 43.46 -13.54 -20.60
N LEU A 139 42.86 -14.63 -20.10
CA LEU A 139 43.59 -15.85 -19.73
C LEU A 139 44.01 -16.70 -20.94
N THR A 140 43.30 -16.58 -22.05
CA THR A 140 43.55 -17.36 -23.28
C THR A 140 44.49 -16.68 -24.27
N LYS A 141 44.95 -15.46 -23.98
CA LYS A 141 45.97 -14.73 -24.75
C LYS A 141 47.35 -14.93 -24.13
#